data_AF-K2C610-F1
#
_entry.id   AF-K2C610-F1
#
_cell.length_a   1.000
_cell.length_b   1.000
_cell.length_c   1.000
_cell.angle_alpha   90.00
_cell.angle_beta   90.00
_cell.angle_gamma   90.00
#
_symmetry.space_group_name_H-M   'P 1'
#
loop_
_entity.id
_entity.type
_entity.pdbx_description
1 polymer ?
#
loop_
_entity_poly.entity_id
_entity_poly.type
_entity_poly.pdbx_seq_one_letter_code
_entity_poly.pdbx_strand_id
1 'polypeptide(L)'
;YEFSDDFKPYSVGTSDESTDVKMSRHSRKKAEDYFRNGHIENAFISFINSEEKHYGDFLSCYQLGLICFFEKGEHESALNYFKKAAKFSQTKLKKIYVQSTFFCALIHRLAAVNGNPDSYPLAVAESKQAYEADPENPGAIYGYAQTLACSPSYTSELQHTMSLLLDLVQTNDIFLLQMIYDRALDNLLEEIDMLYNGVYNEAQSEVREITAKIDDFLQRLTSDSSYSVMPSKIAAIKSENREIAATAESDNSYFQILALRQRAEKLNDSLQVIIKEVSENKSFFDFKSFLEDIAIKCSDELNNEILKPFTAAQKDFDKKIKELIQMNKVYPVLDTETFLGNYKKTSLGEGDPLPSEDWRKHRIYSLVKTLSGCFMVMIFFTVLFGYALLYYGEMEMFFKIAMALNFILWPVYGTFFGKIYYGFIENKRSGLMEEIKKLDEFIYSNEKKKQEATAETKRKYVKMIIERKNVTNSVAEQILELGMDGKFEKVKTLVS
;
A
#
# COMPACT_ATOMS: atom_id res chain seq x y z
N TYR A 1 -3.21 40.34 -7.05
CA TYR A 1 -2.40 40.35 -8.29
C TYR A 1 -2.85 39.19 -9.18
N GLU A 2 -4.08 39.22 -9.67
CA GLU A 2 -4.74 38.12 -10.42
C GLU A 2 -5.02 38.51 -11.89
N PHE A 3 -4.37 39.58 -12.36
CA PHE A 3 -4.72 40.29 -13.59
C PHE A 3 -3.58 40.30 -14.62
N SER A 4 -2.52 39.50 -14.47
CA SER A 4 -1.32 39.71 -15.30
C SER A 4 -1.52 39.37 -16.78
N ASP A 5 -2.29 38.34 -17.11
CA ASP A 5 -2.25 37.77 -18.45
C ASP A 5 -3.24 38.46 -19.41
N ASP A 6 -4.45 38.77 -18.96
CA ASP A 6 -5.48 39.46 -19.77
C ASP A 6 -5.12 40.92 -20.07
N PHE A 7 -4.33 41.55 -19.19
CA PHE A 7 -3.89 42.94 -19.35
C PHE A 7 -2.55 43.08 -20.08
N LYS A 8 -1.81 41.97 -20.23
CA LYS A 8 -0.49 41.93 -20.88
C LYS A 8 -0.51 42.48 -22.31
N PRO A 9 -1.48 42.13 -23.18
CA PRO A 9 -1.52 42.64 -24.56
C PRO A 9 -1.64 44.18 -24.60
N TYR A 10 -2.37 44.76 -23.65
CA TYR A 10 -2.59 46.20 -23.55
C TYR A 10 -1.44 46.95 -22.85
N SER A 11 -0.56 46.22 -22.16
CA SER A 11 0.57 46.76 -21.39
C SER A 11 1.90 46.69 -22.13
N VAL A 12 2.05 45.74 -23.06
CA VAL A 12 3.30 45.50 -23.81
C VAL A 12 3.31 46.23 -25.16
N GLY A 13 2.14 46.44 -25.78
CA GLY A 13 2.04 47.07 -27.09
C GLY A 13 2.36 46.13 -28.25
N THR A 14 2.11 46.59 -29.48
CA THR A 14 2.45 45.87 -30.72
C THR A 14 3.54 46.62 -31.48
N SER A 15 4.31 45.92 -32.31
CA SER A 15 5.40 46.54 -33.11
C SER A 15 4.91 47.69 -34.00
N ASP A 16 3.66 47.59 -34.45
CA ASP A 16 3.08 48.40 -35.53
C ASP A 16 2.23 49.59 -35.03
N GLU A 17 2.29 49.89 -33.74
CA GLU A 17 1.54 50.99 -33.13
C GLU A 17 2.14 52.38 -33.42
N SER A 18 1.29 53.41 -33.46
CA SER A 18 1.72 54.79 -33.73
C SER A 18 2.56 55.36 -32.58
N THR A 19 3.37 56.37 -32.89
CA THR A 19 4.21 57.08 -31.90
C THR A 19 3.39 57.62 -30.73
N ASP A 20 2.19 58.13 -30.99
CA ASP A 20 1.31 58.68 -29.96
C ASP A 20 0.80 57.60 -28.99
N VAL A 21 0.50 56.40 -29.49
CA VAL A 21 0.13 55.24 -28.67
C VAL A 21 1.31 54.78 -27.80
N LYS A 22 2.54 54.78 -28.33
CA LYS A 22 3.76 54.49 -27.54
C LYS A 22 3.96 55.50 -26.41
N MET A 23 3.82 56.79 -26.73
CA MET A 23 3.96 57.88 -25.76
C MET A 23 2.84 57.89 -24.71
N SER A 24 1.62 57.53 -25.11
CA SER A 24 0.50 57.34 -24.18
C SER A 24 0.80 56.22 -23.19
N ARG A 25 1.26 55.04 -23.65
CA ARG A 25 1.62 53.93 -22.75
C ARG A 25 2.75 54.29 -21.79
N HIS A 26 3.77 55.04 -22.24
CA HIS A 26 4.81 55.53 -21.34
C HIS A 26 4.24 56.47 -20.28
N SER A 27 3.32 57.37 -20.67
CA SER A 27 2.64 58.29 -19.74
C SER A 27 1.80 57.53 -18.72
N ARG A 28 1.11 56.46 -19.15
CA ARG A 28 0.34 55.56 -18.28
C ARG A 28 1.22 54.83 -17.26
N LYS A 29 2.33 54.23 -17.69
CA LYS A 29 3.29 53.56 -16.77
C LYS A 29 3.83 54.53 -15.72
N LYS A 30 4.20 55.74 -16.14
CA LYS A 30 4.62 56.81 -15.23
C LYS A 30 3.52 57.20 -14.24
N ALA A 31 2.28 57.25 -14.69
CA ALA A 31 1.13 57.52 -13.84
C ALA A 31 0.90 56.42 -12.79
N GLU A 32 1.00 55.15 -13.19
CA GLU A 32 0.93 54.00 -12.28
C GLU A 32 2.04 54.06 -11.22
N ASP A 33 3.26 54.43 -11.60
CA ASP A 33 4.38 54.61 -10.66
C ASP A 33 4.14 55.77 -9.70
N TYR A 34 3.60 56.90 -10.17
CA TYR A 34 3.22 58.00 -9.29
C TYR A 34 2.12 57.59 -8.30
N PHE A 35 1.12 56.84 -8.76
CA PHE A 35 0.03 56.37 -7.92
C PHE A 35 0.53 55.43 -6.82
N ARG A 36 1.39 54.46 -7.16
CA ARG A 36 2.02 53.54 -6.19
C ARG A 36 2.85 54.26 -5.12
N ASN A 37 3.47 55.39 -5.47
CA ASN A 37 4.26 56.20 -4.56
C ASN A 37 3.42 57.24 -3.79
N GLY A 38 2.09 57.20 -3.89
CA GLY A 38 1.19 58.13 -3.20
C GLY A 38 1.15 59.54 -3.80
N HIS A 39 1.75 59.76 -4.98
CA HIS A 39 1.73 61.04 -5.69
C HIS A 39 0.47 61.18 -6.55
N ILE A 40 -0.70 61.23 -5.92
CA ILE A 40 -2.02 61.16 -6.58
C ILE A 40 -2.22 62.22 -7.66
N GLU A 41 -1.87 63.49 -7.40
CA GLU A 41 -2.05 64.56 -8.39
C GLU A 41 -1.15 64.38 -9.63
N ASN A 42 0.09 63.94 -9.41
CA ASN A 42 1.02 63.65 -10.52
C ASN A 42 0.56 62.43 -11.33
N ALA A 43 -0.04 61.43 -10.66
CA ALA A 43 -0.65 60.28 -11.31
C ALA A 43 -1.84 60.73 -12.18
N PHE A 44 -2.74 61.53 -11.63
CA PHE A 44 -3.91 62.08 -12.32
C PHE A 44 -3.51 62.84 -13.59
N ILE A 45 -2.60 63.81 -13.48
CA ILE A 45 -2.09 64.58 -14.63
C ILE A 45 -1.45 63.65 -15.67
N SER A 46 -0.70 62.64 -15.23
CA SER A 46 -0.02 61.71 -16.14
C SER A 46 -1.00 60.77 -16.85
N PHE A 47 -2.11 60.37 -16.21
CA PHE A 47 -3.18 59.61 -16.84
C PHE A 47 -4.00 60.46 -17.82
N ILE A 48 -4.28 61.75 -17.53
CA ILE A 48 -4.89 62.67 -18.49
C ILE A 48 -4.03 62.79 -19.75
N ASN A 49 -2.74 63.05 -19.58
CA ASN A 49 -1.79 63.11 -20.69
C ASN A 49 -1.74 61.82 -21.52
N SER A 50 -2.05 60.67 -20.93
CA SER A 50 -2.16 59.40 -21.64
C SER A 50 -3.45 59.32 -22.46
N GLU A 51 -4.59 59.73 -21.90
CA GLU A 51 -5.88 59.75 -22.59
C GLU A 51 -5.89 60.73 -23.77
N GLU A 52 -5.29 61.91 -23.61
CA GLU A 52 -5.18 62.92 -24.69
C GLU A 52 -4.34 62.43 -25.88
N LYS A 53 -3.25 61.71 -25.60
CA LYS A 53 -2.36 61.17 -26.65
C LYS A 53 -2.93 59.93 -27.34
N HIS A 54 -3.82 59.21 -26.68
CA HIS A 54 -4.47 58.04 -27.25
C HIS A 54 -5.94 58.02 -26.84
N TYR A 55 -6.74 58.73 -27.64
CA TYR A 55 -8.18 58.74 -27.49
C TYR A 55 -8.72 57.32 -27.65
N GLY A 56 -9.23 56.74 -26.56
CA GLY A 56 -9.65 55.34 -26.51
C GLY A 56 -8.81 54.43 -25.62
N ASP A 57 -7.80 54.95 -24.89
CA ASP A 57 -7.12 54.21 -23.82
C ASP A 57 -8.06 53.98 -22.63
N PHE A 58 -8.84 52.90 -22.71
CA PHE A 58 -9.80 52.54 -21.67
C PHE A 58 -9.15 52.22 -20.32
N LEU A 59 -7.87 51.83 -20.27
CA LEU A 59 -7.17 51.58 -19.01
C LEU A 59 -6.87 52.90 -18.30
N SER A 60 -6.40 53.91 -19.03
CA SER A 60 -6.22 55.26 -18.48
C SER A 60 -7.55 55.87 -18.05
N CYS A 61 -8.62 55.73 -18.85
CA CYS A 61 -9.97 56.16 -18.45
C CYS A 61 -10.43 55.45 -17.18
N TYR A 62 -10.23 54.14 -17.05
CA TYR A 62 -10.63 53.40 -15.86
C TYR A 62 -9.88 53.87 -14.60
N GLN A 63 -8.57 54.07 -14.69
CA GLN A 63 -7.75 54.58 -13.58
C GLN A 63 -8.13 56.02 -13.20
N LEU A 64 -8.40 56.88 -14.18
CA LEU A 64 -8.93 58.23 -13.93
C LEU A 64 -10.27 58.18 -13.21
N GLY A 65 -11.17 57.27 -13.62
CA GLY A 65 -12.44 57.02 -12.94
C GLY A 65 -12.24 56.65 -11.47
N LEU A 66 -11.34 55.71 -11.19
CA LEU A 66 -11.02 55.29 -9.82
C LEU A 66 -10.42 56.44 -8.98
N ILE A 67 -9.47 57.20 -9.52
CA ILE A 67 -8.86 58.35 -8.83
C ILE A 67 -9.91 59.42 -8.53
N CYS A 68 -10.74 59.79 -9.51
CA CYS A 68 -11.82 60.75 -9.31
C CYS A 68 -12.83 60.26 -8.26
N PHE A 69 -13.17 58.97 -8.27
CA PHE A 69 -14.15 58.40 -7.37
C PHE A 69 -13.66 58.26 -5.92
N PHE A 70 -12.50 57.64 -5.70
CA PHE A 70 -12.00 57.30 -4.37
C PHE A 70 -11.12 58.39 -3.75
N GLU A 71 -10.24 59.01 -4.54
CA GLU A 71 -9.22 59.92 -4.00
C GLU A 71 -9.68 61.38 -4.01
N LYS A 72 -10.39 61.80 -5.06
CA LYS A 72 -10.81 63.21 -5.23
C LYS A 72 -12.27 63.48 -4.84
N GLY A 73 -13.12 62.45 -4.75
CA GLY A 73 -14.56 62.61 -4.48
C GLY A 73 -15.33 63.32 -5.60
N GLU A 74 -14.78 63.38 -6.81
CA GLU A 74 -15.35 64.05 -7.98
C GLU A 74 -16.23 63.08 -8.78
N HIS A 75 -17.44 62.79 -8.26
CA HIS A 75 -18.30 61.73 -8.81
C HIS A 75 -18.75 61.97 -10.26
N GLU A 76 -18.98 63.21 -10.69
CA GLU A 76 -19.35 63.51 -12.08
C GLU A 76 -18.19 63.25 -13.05
N SER A 77 -16.97 63.68 -12.69
CA SER A 77 -15.75 63.38 -13.43
C SER A 77 -15.52 61.87 -13.51
N ALA A 78 -15.68 61.17 -12.39
CA ALA A 78 -15.56 59.72 -12.31
C ALA A 78 -16.54 59.03 -13.26
N LEU A 79 -17.82 59.44 -13.25
CA LEU A 79 -18.85 58.89 -14.12
C LEU A 79 -18.50 59.05 -15.61
N ASN A 80 -18.00 60.22 -16.00
CA ASN A 80 -17.59 60.47 -17.38
C ASN A 80 -16.42 59.56 -17.80
N TYR A 81 -15.43 59.38 -16.93
CA TYR A 81 -14.30 58.49 -17.21
C TYR A 81 -14.70 57.01 -17.23
N PHE A 82 -15.57 56.55 -16.33
CA PHE A 82 -16.08 55.19 -16.36
C PHE A 82 -16.95 54.93 -17.60
N LYS A 83 -17.80 55.87 -18.03
CA LYS A 83 -18.54 55.76 -19.30
C LYS A 83 -17.61 55.63 -20.51
N LYS A 84 -16.53 56.42 -20.57
CA LYS A 84 -15.49 56.29 -21.60
C LYS A 84 -14.80 54.91 -21.52
N ALA A 85 -14.41 54.48 -20.33
CA ALA A 85 -13.75 53.18 -20.11
C ALA A 85 -14.64 52.02 -20.56
N ALA A 86 -15.92 52.01 -20.17
CA ALA A 86 -16.90 51.02 -20.62
C ALA A 86 -17.05 51.02 -22.15
N LYS A 87 -17.29 52.20 -22.76
CA LYS A 87 -17.45 52.33 -24.22
C LYS A 87 -16.27 51.76 -25.00
N PHE A 88 -15.05 52.08 -24.57
CA PHE A 88 -13.84 51.69 -25.30
C PHE A 88 -13.36 50.26 -25.01
N SER A 89 -13.80 49.66 -23.90
CA SER A 89 -13.44 48.29 -23.50
C SER A 89 -14.48 47.23 -23.90
N GLN A 90 -15.71 47.62 -24.28
CA GLN A 90 -16.85 46.73 -24.53
C GLN A 90 -16.53 45.47 -25.34
N THR A 91 -15.77 45.60 -26.43
CA THR A 91 -15.38 44.47 -27.31
C THR A 91 -13.93 44.00 -27.12
N LYS A 92 -13.18 44.63 -26.22
CA LYS A 92 -11.74 44.41 -26.04
C LYS A 92 -11.43 43.68 -24.75
N LEU A 93 -11.99 44.13 -23.63
CA LEU A 93 -11.68 43.59 -22.31
C LEU A 93 -12.92 43.60 -21.42
N LYS A 94 -13.62 42.45 -21.39
CA LYS A 94 -14.86 42.24 -20.64
C LYS A 94 -14.75 42.71 -19.18
N LYS A 95 -13.64 42.40 -18.49
CA LYS A 95 -13.41 42.79 -17.08
C LYS A 95 -13.49 44.30 -16.85
N ILE A 96 -12.85 45.11 -17.70
CA ILE A 96 -12.91 46.58 -17.56
C ILE A 96 -14.29 47.12 -17.93
N TYR A 97 -14.93 46.54 -18.95
CA TYR A 97 -16.28 46.91 -19.33
C TYR A 97 -17.26 46.70 -18.16
N VAL A 98 -17.27 45.50 -17.56
CA VAL A 98 -18.12 45.15 -16.41
C VAL A 98 -17.84 46.07 -15.23
N GLN A 99 -16.58 46.20 -14.81
CA GLN A 99 -16.23 47.04 -13.66
C GLN A 99 -16.57 48.51 -13.87
N SER A 100 -16.28 49.07 -15.04
CA SER A 100 -16.61 50.47 -15.33
C SER A 100 -18.12 50.71 -15.34
N THR A 101 -18.89 49.79 -15.93
CA THR A 101 -20.35 49.89 -15.98
C THR A 101 -20.95 49.76 -14.57
N PHE A 102 -20.41 48.87 -13.75
CA PHE A 102 -20.75 48.75 -12.34
C PHE A 102 -20.45 50.04 -11.54
N PHE A 103 -19.29 50.67 -11.73
CA PHE A 103 -18.99 51.94 -11.07
C PHE A 103 -19.90 53.09 -11.51
N CYS A 104 -20.32 53.14 -12.78
CA CYS A 104 -21.37 54.07 -13.22
C CYS A 104 -22.66 53.86 -12.41
N ALA A 105 -23.09 52.59 -12.24
CA ALA A 105 -24.28 52.27 -11.48
C ALA A 105 -24.17 52.70 -10.01
N LEU A 106 -23.02 52.49 -9.37
CA LEU A 106 -22.75 52.95 -8.00
C LEU A 106 -22.85 54.47 -7.88
N ILE A 107 -22.31 55.22 -8.83
CA ILE A 107 -22.38 56.69 -8.83
C ILE A 107 -23.82 57.17 -9.00
N HIS A 108 -24.58 56.61 -9.95
CA HIS A 108 -25.99 56.96 -10.13
C HIS A 108 -26.83 56.59 -8.90
N ARG A 109 -26.56 55.46 -8.24
CA ARG A 109 -27.19 55.09 -6.98
C ARG A 109 -26.88 56.10 -5.87
N LEU A 110 -25.61 56.49 -5.73
CA LEU A 110 -25.20 57.50 -4.76
C LEU A 110 -25.88 58.85 -5.02
N ALA A 111 -25.97 59.29 -6.28
CA ALA A 111 -26.71 60.48 -6.67
C ALA A 111 -28.20 60.38 -6.33
N ALA A 112 -28.79 59.19 -6.52
CA ALA A 112 -30.18 58.95 -6.20
C ALA A 112 -30.50 59.08 -4.71
N VAL A 113 -29.64 58.51 -3.86
CA VAL A 113 -29.75 58.63 -2.39
C VAL A 113 -29.50 60.07 -1.92
N ASN A 114 -28.63 60.82 -2.60
CA ASN A 114 -28.27 62.20 -2.25
C ASN A 114 -29.17 63.29 -2.87
N GLY A 115 -30.41 62.94 -3.23
CA GLY A 115 -31.42 63.92 -3.63
C GLY A 115 -31.68 64.05 -5.14
N ASN A 116 -31.21 63.11 -5.97
CA ASN A 116 -31.59 63.02 -7.38
C ASN A 116 -32.27 61.67 -7.72
N PRO A 117 -33.52 61.42 -7.27
CA PRO A 117 -34.20 60.14 -7.43
C PRO A 117 -34.28 59.62 -8.87
N ASP A 118 -34.28 60.53 -9.85
CA ASP A 118 -34.29 60.20 -11.28
C ASP A 118 -33.05 59.42 -11.75
N SER A 119 -32.00 59.34 -10.91
CA SER A 119 -30.81 58.54 -11.16
C SER A 119 -31.01 57.04 -10.86
N TYR A 120 -32.05 56.64 -10.11
CA TYR A 120 -32.29 55.22 -9.79
C TYR A 120 -32.48 54.32 -11.02
N PRO A 121 -33.34 54.68 -12.02
CA PRO A 121 -33.49 53.87 -13.22
C PRO A 121 -32.18 53.66 -13.99
N LEU A 122 -31.30 54.68 -14.01
CA LEU A 122 -29.99 54.59 -14.64
C LEU A 122 -29.08 53.61 -13.89
N ALA A 123 -29.07 53.69 -12.55
CA ALA A 123 -28.32 52.76 -11.72
C ALA A 123 -28.77 51.30 -11.94
N VAL A 124 -30.09 51.05 -11.97
CA VAL A 124 -30.64 49.71 -12.21
C VAL A 124 -30.25 49.20 -13.59
N ALA A 125 -30.37 50.03 -14.64
CA ALA A 125 -30.03 49.64 -16.00
C ALA A 125 -28.54 49.30 -16.14
N GLU A 126 -27.64 50.11 -15.59
CA GLU A 126 -26.20 49.89 -15.68
C GLU A 126 -25.72 48.70 -14.84
N SER A 127 -26.26 48.53 -13.63
CA SER A 127 -25.92 47.36 -12.79
C SER A 127 -26.43 46.06 -13.41
N LYS A 128 -27.65 46.06 -13.96
CA LYS A 128 -28.18 44.94 -14.75
C LYS A 128 -27.31 44.64 -15.96
N GLN A 129 -26.88 45.66 -16.70
CA GLN A 129 -26.00 45.50 -17.86
C GLN A 129 -24.63 44.91 -17.49
N ALA A 130 -24.07 45.31 -16.35
CA ALA A 130 -22.83 44.73 -15.83
C ALA A 130 -23.01 43.25 -15.46
N TYR A 131 -24.11 42.91 -14.78
CA TYR A 131 -24.48 41.54 -14.43
C TYR A 131 -24.72 40.66 -15.66
N GLU A 132 -25.53 41.11 -16.63
CA GLU A 132 -25.80 40.34 -17.85
C GLU A 132 -24.56 40.11 -18.71
N ALA A 133 -23.60 41.05 -18.67
CA ALA A 133 -22.33 40.89 -19.36
C ALA A 133 -21.42 39.85 -18.68
N ASP A 134 -21.49 39.72 -17.36
CA ASP A 134 -20.73 38.73 -16.59
C ASP A 134 -21.50 38.19 -15.38
N PRO A 135 -22.42 37.23 -15.58
CA PRO A 135 -23.30 36.74 -14.52
C PRO A 135 -22.57 35.99 -13.40
N GLU A 136 -21.33 35.58 -13.65
CA GLU A 136 -20.49 34.88 -12.67
C GLU A 136 -19.60 35.85 -11.87
N ASN A 137 -19.58 37.15 -12.21
CA ASN A 137 -18.74 38.12 -11.53
C ASN A 137 -19.35 38.51 -10.18
N PRO A 138 -18.69 38.22 -9.04
CA PRO A 138 -19.28 38.48 -7.73
C PRO A 138 -19.57 39.97 -7.49
N GLY A 139 -18.72 40.85 -8.02
CA GLY A 139 -18.93 42.30 -7.92
C GLY A 139 -20.14 42.79 -8.71
N ALA A 140 -20.39 42.21 -9.89
CA ALA A 140 -21.54 42.56 -10.72
C ALA A 140 -22.86 42.03 -10.13
N ILE A 141 -22.86 40.78 -9.64
CA ILE A 141 -24.02 40.19 -8.94
C ILE A 141 -24.36 41.04 -7.71
N TYR A 142 -23.36 41.32 -6.86
CA TYR A 142 -23.57 42.06 -5.62
C TYR A 142 -24.02 43.50 -5.90
N GLY A 143 -23.40 44.15 -6.87
CA GLY A 143 -23.77 45.49 -7.32
C GLY A 143 -25.21 45.61 -7.83
N TYR A 144 -25.66 44.59 -8.58
CA TYR A 144 -27.03 44.53 -9.04
C TYR A 144 -28.01 44.30 -7.90
N ALA A 145 -27.72 43.36 -7.00
CA ALA A 145 -28.53 43.13 -5.80
C ALA A 145 -28.65 44.38 -4.91
N GLN A 146 -27.54 45.09 -4.65
CA GLN A 146 -27.55 46.37 -3.92
C GLN A 146 -28.47 47.40 -4.58
N THR A 147 -28.46 47.47 -5.91
CA THR A 147 -29.22 48.48 -6.65
C THR A 147 -30.72 48.15 -6.64
N LEU A 148 -31.08 46.87 -6.73
CA LEU A 148 -32.47 46.41 -6.59
C LEU A 148 -33.00 46.65 -5.17
N ALA A 149 -32.20 46.35 -4.14
CA ALA A 149 -32.55 46.56 -2.73
C ALA A 149 -32.77 48.04 -2.35
N CYS A 150 -31.99 48.95 -2.94
CA CYS A 150 -32.12 50.39 -2.74
C CYS A 150 -33.23 51.03 -3.60
N SER A 151 -33.78 50.32 -4.59
CA SER A 151 -34.74 50.87 -5.53
C SER A 151 -36.07 51.22 -4.82
N PRO A 152 -36.79 52.28 -5.25
CA PRO A 152 -38.15 52.54 -4.77
C PRO A 152 -39.12 51.36 -4.96
N SER A 153 -38.83 50.46 -5.91
CA SER A 153 -39.62 49.26 -6.20
C SER A 153 -39.02 47.98 -5.60
N TYR A 154 -38.16 48.06 -4.57
CA TYR A 154 -37.43 46.88 -4.04
C TYR A 154 -38.36 45.70 -3.69
N THR A 155 -39.60 45.98 -3.25
CA THR A 155 -40.57 44.94 -2.89
C THR A 155 -40.98 44.07 -4.08
N SER A 156 -41.04 44.60 -5.30
CA SER A 156 -41.32 43.80 -6.50
C SER A 156 -40.13 42.95 -6.93
N GLU A 157 -38.93 43.36 -6.57
CA GLU A 157 -37.66 42.72 -6.94
C GLU A 157 -37.09 41.85 -5.81
N LEU A 158 -37.80 41.71 -4.70
CA LEU A 158 -37.30 41.07 -3.48
C LEU A 158 -36.82 39.65 -3.74
N GLN A 159 -37.65 38.81 -4.36
CA GLN A 159 -37.29 37.42 -4.64
C GLN A 159 -36.04 37.30 -5.51
N HIS A 160 -35.93 38.16 -6.52
CA HIS A 160 -34.77 38.16 -7.40
C HIS A 160 -33.50 38.62 -6.67
N THR A 161 -33.62 39.67 -5.86
CA THR A 161 -32.53 40.19 -5.02
C THR A 161 -32.02 39.12 -4.07
N MET A 162 -32.91 38.43 -3.36
CA MET A 162 -32.54 37.36 -2.42
C MET A 162 -31.88 36.16 -3.12
N SER A 163 -32.31 35.83 -4.34
CA SER A 163 -31.65 34.79 -5.15
C SER A 163 -30.20 35.18 -5.47
N LEU A 164 -29.96 36.41 -5.92
CA LEU A 164 -28.61 36.90 -6.23
C LEU A 164 -27.70 36.91 -5.00
N LEU A 165 -28.24 37.31 -3.84
CA LEU A 165 -27.50 37.29 -2.58
C LEU A 165 -27.18 35.85 -2.13
N LEU A 166 -28.13 34.92 -2.26
CA LEU A 166 -27.89 33.51 -1.93
C LEU A 166 -26.78 32.89 -2.80
N ASP A 167 -26.81 33.13 -4.12
CA ASP A 167 -25.80 32.62 -5.05
C ASP A 167 -24.38 33.12 -4.66
N LEU A 168 -24.27 34.36 -4.19
CA LEU A 168 -23.01 34.92 -3.69
C LEU A 168 -22.53 34.24 -2.42
N VAL A 169 -23.41 34.02 -1.44
CA VAL A 169 -23.06 33.37 -0.17
C VAL A 169 -22.60 31.93 -0.42
N GLN A 170 -23.28 31.20 -1.32
CA GLN A 170 -22.88 29.84 -1.70
C GLN A 170 -21.50 29.78 -2.36
N THR A 171 -21.08 30.85 -3.04
CA THR A 171 -19.78 30.91 -3.69
C THR A 171 -18.68 31.42 -2.76
N ASN A 172 -19.00 32.38 -1.89
CA ASN A 172 -18.06 32.98 -0.95
C ASN A 172 -18.77 33.54 0.29
N ASP A 173 -18.54 32.88 1.42
CA ASP A 173 -19.11 33.20 2.73
C ASP A 173 -18.87 34.65 3.19
N ILE A 174 -17.85 35.34 2.67
CA ILE A 174 -17.56 36.72 3.06
C ILE A 174 -18.70 37.68 2.71
N PHE A 175 -19.49 37.37 1.68
CA PHE A 175 -20.62 38.19 1.29
C PHE A 175 -21.70 38.21 2.37
N LEU A 176 -21.79 37.17 3.22
CA LEU A 176 -22.72 37.16 4.35
C LEU A 176 -22.38 38.27 5.35
N LEU A 177 -21.09 38.47 5.67
CA LEU A 177 -20.65 39.60 6.49
C LEU A 177 -20.87 40.92 5.79
N GLN A 178 -20.53 40.98 4.49
CA GLN A 178 -20.64 42.21 3.73
C GLN A 178 -22.09 42.73 3.73
N MET A 179 -23.08 41.83 3.53
CA MET A 179 -24.50 42.19 3.52
C MET A 179 -24.98 42.80 4.84
N ILE A 180 -24.50 42.30 5.98
CA ILE A 180 -24.90 42.78 7.31
C ILE A 180 -24.44 44.23 7.57
N TYR A 181 -23.30 44.62 7.01
CA TYR A 181 -22.74 45.97 7.19
C TYR A 181 -23.08 46.95 6.06
N ASP A 182 -23.76 46.47 5.01
CA ASP A 182 -23.99 47.27 3.82
C ASP A 182 -25.31 48.03 3.90
N ARG A 183 -25.19 49.36 4.02
CA ARG A 183 -26.33 50.28 4.06
C ARG A 183 -27.22 50.21 2.83
N ALA A 184 -26.72 49.65 1.72
CA ALA A 184 -27.52 49.39 0.53
C ALA A 184 -28.71 48.45 0.80
N LEU A 185 -28.60 47.62 1.83
CA LEU A 185 -29.55 46.57 2.15
C LEU A 185 -30.37 46.90 3.41
N ASP A 186 -30.31 48.14 3.93
CA ASP A 186 -31.07 48.56 5.12
C ASP A 186 -32.59 48.32 4.98
N ASN A 187 -33.12 48.32 3.75
CA ASN A 187 -34.53 48.01 3.48
C ASN A 187 -34.87 46.50 3.60
N LEU A 188 -33.86 45.64 3.64
CA LEU A 188 -33.99 44.17 3.58
C LEU A 188 -33.43 43.48 4.83
N LEU A 189 -33.33 44.19 5.96
CA LEU A 189 -32.69 43.66 7.18
C LEU A 189 -33.39 42.39 7.70
N GLU A 190 -34.72 42.31 7.61
CA GLU A 190 -35.47 41.12 8.01
C GLU A 190 -35.17 39.94 7.09
N GLU A 191 -35.09 40.15 5.78
CA GLU A 191 -34.78 39.10 4.81
C GLU A 191 -33.32 38.66 4.87
N ILE A 192 -32.39 39.58 5.14
CA ILE A 192 -30.98 39.24 5.40
C ILE A 192 -30.86 38.42 6.68
N ASP A 193 -31.59 38.75 7.75
CA ASP A 193 -31.59 37.96 8.99
C ASP A 193 -32.15 36.55 8.74
N MET A 194 -33.23 36.42 7.97
CA MET A 194 -33.76 35.12 7.55
C MET A 194 -32.76 34.32 6.71
N LEU A 195 -32.08 34.97 5.76
CA LEU A 195 -31.04 34.34 4.94
C LEU A 195 -29.88 33.84 5.82
N TYR A 196 -29.37 34.69 6.71
CA TYR A 196 -28.30 34.36 7.65
C TYR A 196 -28.68 33.16 8.51
N ASN A 197 -29.86 33.20 9.13
CA ASN A 197 -30.34 32.12 9.98
C ASN A 197 -30.55 30.82 9.17
N GLY A 198 -31.02 30.91 7.93
CA GLY A 198 -31.14 29.76 7.03
C GLY A 198 -29.80 29.08 6.78
N VAL A 199 -28.81 29.84 6.30
CA VAL A 199 -27.46 29.32 5.99
C VAL A 199 -26.75 28.83 7.26
N TYR A 200 -26.92 29.53 8.38
CA TYR A 200 -26.40 29.10 9.68
C TYR A 200 -26.97 27.75 10.13
N ASN A 201 -28.30 27.59 10.05
CA ASN A 201 -28.97 26.36 10.45
C ASN A 201 -28.60 25.18 9.54
N GLU A 202 -28.45 25.41 8.24
CA GLU A 202 -27.98 24.42 7.27
C GLU A 202 -26.57 23.93 7.64
N ALA A 203 -25.62 24.85 7.81
CA ALA A 203 -24.25 24.52 8.20
C ALA A 203 -24.20 23.78 9.55
N GLN A 204 -25.03 24.17 10.53
CA GLN A 204 -25.13 23.46 11.80
C GLN A 204 -25.68 22.05 11.63
N SER A 205 -26.68 21.86 10.76
CA SER A 205 -27.25 20.55 10.45
C SER A 205 -26.21 19.63 9.80
N GLU A 206 -25.42 20.13 8.86
CA GLU A 206 -24.36 19.36 8.20
C GLU A 206 -23.31 18.86 9.21
N VAL A 207 -22.89 19.69 10.16
CA VAL A 207 -21.97 19.26 11.24
C VAL A 207 -22.59 18.13 12.06
N ARG A 208 -23.88 18.25 12.42
CA ARG A 208 -24.61 17.20 13.15
C ARG A 208 -24.71 15.91 12.36
N GLU A 209 -24.95 15.99 11.05
CA GLU A 209 -25.00 14.81 10.19
C GLU A 209 -23.63 14.11 10.08
N ILE A 210 -22.54 14.86 9.90
CA ILE A 210 -21.19 14.29 9.81
C ILE A 210 -20.80 13.62 11.13
N THR A 211 -21.03 14.29 12.26
CA THR A 211 -20.71 13.76 13.59
C THR A 211 -21.54 12.51 13.91
N ALA A 212 -22.82 12.47 13.54
CA ALA A 212 -23.67 11.28 13.67
C ALA A 212 -23.19 10.12 12.76
N LYS A 213 -22.78 10.40 11.51
CA LYS A 213 -22.18 9.41 10.61
C LYS A 213 -20.91 8.80 11.21
N ILE A 214 -20.04 9.64 11.79
CA ILE A 214 -18.82 9.20 12.48
C ILE A 214 -19.18 8.26 13.63
N ASP A 215 -20.17 8.61 14.47
CA ASP A 215 -20.59 7.78 15.60
C ASP A 215 -21.14 6.42 15.17
N ASP A 216 -21.98 6.35 14.13
CA ASP A 216 -22.49 5.09 13.57
C ASP A 216 -21.35 4.20 13.05
N PHE A 217 -20.39 4.78 12.31
CA PHE A 217 -19.22 4.05 11.85
C PHE A 217 -18.36 3.55 13.01
N LEU A 218 -18.09 4.38 14.02
CA LEU A 218 -17.35 3.98 15.22
C LEU A 218 -18.06 2.85 15.97
N GLN A 219 -19.39 2.89 16.08
CA GLN A 219 -20.16 1.83 16.72
C GLN A 219 -20.01 0.50 15.97
N ARG A 220 -20.16 0.52 14.64
CA ARG A 220 -19.96 -0.66 13.79
C ARG A 220 -18.54 -1.23 13.92
N LEU A 221 -17.53 -0.36 13.89
CA LEU A 221 -16.13 -0.74 14.07
C LEU A 221 -15.87 -1.40 15.42
N THR A 222 -16.43 -0.86 16.51
CA THR A 222 -16.25 -1.43 17.86
C THR A 222 -17.02 -2.73 18.09
N SER A 223 -18.05 -3.02 17.28
CA SER A 223 -18.83 -4.25 17.38
C SER A 223 -18.19 -5.46 16.70
N ASP A 224 -17.20 -5.25 15.83
CA ASP A 224 -16.48 -6.34 15.15
C ASP A 224 -15.21 -6.71 15.97
N SER A 225 -15.17 -7.96 16.44
CA SER A 225 -14.10 -8.50 17.29
C SER A 225 -12.72 -8.53 16.63
N SER A 226 -12.64 -8.28 15.32
CA SER A 226 -11.41 -8.32 14.51
C SER A 226 -10.56 -7.04 14.63
N TYR A 227 -11.05 -6.02 15.33
CA TYR A 227 -10.54 -4.63 15.28
C TYR A 227 -9.52 -4.27 16.37
N SER A 228 -8.88 -5.27 17.00
CA SER A 228 -7.97 -5.09 18.15
C SER A 228 -6.68 -4.30 17.87
N VAL A 229 -6.46 -3.85 16.63
CA VAL A 229 -5.15 -3.34 16.18
C VAL A 229 -4.98 -1.82 16.39
N MET A 230 -6.06 -1.03 16.54
CA MET A 230 -5.95 0.45 16.65
C MET A 230 -6.83 1.13 17.73
N PRO A 231 -6.87 0.63 18.97
CA PRO A 231 -7.75 1.19 20.01
C PRO A 231 -7.45 2.66 20.35
N SER A 232 -6.18 3.09 20.30
CA SER A 232 -5.80 4.48 20.58
C SER A 232 -6.26 5.48 19.52
N LYS A 233 -6.16 5.13 18.23
CA LYS A 233 -6.64 5.99 17.13
C LYS A 233 -8.16 6.14 17.16
N ILE A 234 -8.88 5.03 17.40
CA ILE A 234 -10.34 5.04 17.53
C ILE A 234 -10.79 5.87 18.73
N ALA A 235 -10.11 5.74 19.87
CA ALA A 235 -10.39 6.55 21.06
C ALA A 235 -10.16 8.04 20.82
N ALA A 236 -9.08 8.41 20.09
CA ALA A 236 -8.81 9.78 19.71
C ALA A 236 -9.92 10.35 18.82
N ILE A 237 -10.32 9.63 17.77
CA ILE A 237 -11.42 10.05 16.88
C ILE A 237 -12.73 10.21 17.65
N LYS A 238 -13.04 9.26 18.54
CA LYS A 238 -14.25 9.32 19.37
C LYS A 238 -14.25 10.54 20.31
N SER A 239 -13.10 10.86 20.91
CA SER A 239 -12.96 12.03 21.77
C SER A 239 -13.14 13.32 20.98
N GLU A 240 -12.50 13.41 19.81
CA GLU A 240 -12.59 14.58 18.95
C GLU A 240 -13.99 14.77 18.38
N ASN A 241 -14.67 13.69 17.95
CA ASN A 241 -16.05 13.76 17.46
C ASN A 241 -17.01 14.31 18.53
N ARG A 242 -16.83 13.89 19.79
CA ARG A 242 -17.61 14.40 20.92
C ARG A 242 -17.35 15.88 21.21
N GLU A 243 -16.10 16.31 21.10
CA GLU A 243 -15.74 17.72 21.24
C GLU A 243 -16.39 18.57 20.15
N ILE A 244 -16.35 18.11 18.89
CA ILE A 244 -16.99 18.79 17.75
C ILE A 244 -18.50 18.86 17.96
N ALA A 245 -19.15 17.74 18.31
CA ALA A 245 -20.59 17.70 18.55
C ALA A 245 -21.02 18.63 19.70
N ALA A 246 -20.30 18.61 20.83
CA ALA A 246 -20.59 19.49 21.95
C ALA A 246 -20.38 20.97 21.60
N THR A 247 -19.34 21.28 20.81
CA THR A 247 -19.10 22.66 20.37
C THR A 247 -20.20 23.10 19.42
N ALA A 248 -20.68 22.24 18.52
CA ALA A 248 -21.76 22.56 17.56
C ALA A 248 -23.12 22.87 18.22
N GLU A 249 -23.33 22.44 19.47
CA GLU A 249 -24.55 22.75 20.25
C GLU A 249 -24.48 24.10 21.00
N SER A 250 -23.29 24.70 21.11
CA SER A 250 -23.12 26.02 21.73
C SER A 250 -23.44 27.17 20.77
N ASP A 251 -23.67 28.35 21.33
CA ASP A 251 -23.91 29.59 20.57
C ASP A 251 -22.61 30.03 19.88
N ASN A 252 -22.51 29.73 18.58
CA ASN A 252 -21.34 30.00 17.76
C ASN A 252 -21.69 30.98 16.64
N SER A 253 -20.71 31.75 16.19
CA SER A 253 -20.81 32.47 14.92
C SER A 253 -20.82 31.51 13.72
N TYR A 254 -21.38 31.97 12.61
CA TYR A 254 -21.39 31.21 11.35
C TYR A 254 -20.00 30.70 10.94
N PHE A 255 -18.96 31.55 10.97
CA PHE A 255 -17.59 31.14 10.59
C PHE A 255 -16.97 30.10 11.53
N GLN A 256 -17.38 30.09 12.80
CA GLN A 256 -16.98 29.03 13.73
C GLN A 256 -17.66 27.71 13.37
N ILE A 257 -18.94 27.73 12.98
CA ILE A 257 -19.64 26.53 12.48
C ILE A 257 -18.98 26.00 11.21
N LEU A 258 -18.58 26.87 10.26
CA LEU A 258 -17.84 26.45 9.07
C LEU A 258 -16.49 25.80 9.41
N ALA A 259 -15.76 26.37 10.37
CA ALA A 259 -14.51 25.78 10.84
C ALA A 259 -14.73 24.41 11.50
N LEU A 260 -15.82 24.25 12.26
CA LEU A 260 -16.23 22.96 12.84
C LEU A 260 -16.59 21.94 11.75
N ARG A 261 -17.31 22.36 10.71
CA ARG A 261 -17.62 21.51 9.54
C ARG A 261 -16.36 20.98 8.89
N GLN A 262 -15.40 21.84 8.57
CA GLN A 262 -14.12 21.40 7.99
C GLN A 262 -13.35 20.45 8.91
N ARG A 263 -13.41 20.68 10.24
CA ARG A 263 -12.79 19.78 11.22
C ARG A 263 -13.50 18.42 11.25
N ALA A 264 -14.83 18.40 11.19
CA ALA A 264 -15.64 17.18 11.14
C ALA A 264 -15.39 16.37 9.85
N GLU A 265 -15.30 17.04 8.69
CA GLU A 265 -14.98 16.42 7.40
C GLU A 265 -13.60 15.74 7.43
N LYS A 266 -12.57 16.44 7.92
CA LYS A 266 -11.22 15.86 8.09
C LYS A 266 -11.19 14.67 9.03
N LEU A 267 -11.99 14.72 10.10
CA LEU A 267 -12.11 13.63 11.05
C LEU A 267 -12.78 12.41 10.40
N ASN A 268 -13.83 12.63 9.61
CA ASN A 268 -14.48 11.58 8.83
C ASN A 268 -13.52 10.93 7.82
N ASP A 269 -12.73 11.73 7.09
CA ASP A 269 -11.71 11.20 6.16
C ASP A 269 -10.69 10.32 6.89
N SER A 270 -10.23 10.76 8.07
CA SER A 270 -9.33 9.99 8.92
C SER A 270 -9.94 8.66 9.36
N LEU A 271 -11.25 8.65 9.66
CA LEU A 271 -11.99 7.43 9.99
C LEU A 271 -12.11 6.48 8.79
N GLN A 272 -12.37 7.00 7.58
CA GLN A 272 -12.46 6.17 6.37
C GLN A 272 -11.14 5.47 6.05
N VAL A 273 -10.00 6.11 6.31
CA VAL A 273 -8.67 5.47 6.20
C VAL A 273 -8.56 4.28 7.16
N ILE A 274 -9.02 4.44 8.41
CA ILE A 274 -9.01 3.35 9.40
C ILE A 274 -9.96 2.22 8.97
N ILE A 275 -11.18 2.55 8.51
CA ILE A 275 -12.14 1.56 8.01
C ILE A 275 -11.51 0.72 6.89
N LYS A 276 -10.85 1.38 5.94
CA LYS A 276 -10.14 0.71 4.84
C LYS A 276 -9.04 -0.23 5.35
N GLU A 277 -8.18 0.28 6.24
CA GLU A 277 -7.07 -0.51 6.79
C GLU A 277 -7.58 -1.77 7.52
N VAL A 278 -8.68 -1.67 8.26
CA VAL A 278 -9.20 -2.86 8.93
C VAL A 278 -9.91 -3.82 7.98
N SER A 279 -10.60 -3.31 6.96
CA SER A 279 -11.16 -4.17 5.90
C SER A 279 -10.05 -4.97 5.21
N GLU A 280 -8.90 -4.35 4.92
CA GLU A 280 -7.72 -5.01 4.37
C GLU A 280 -7.14 -6.05 5.34
N ASN A 281 -7.03 -5.71 6.63
CA ASN A 281 -6.57 -6.65 7.66
C ASN A 281 -7.50 -7.87 7.80
N LYS A 282 -8.83 -7.69 7.69
CA LYS A 282 -9.81 -8.78 7.71
C LYS A 282 -9.65 -9.70 6.51
N SER A 283 -9.56 -9.14 5.30
CA SER A 283 -9.30 -9.91 4.08
C SER A 283 -7.99 -10.70 4.14
N PHE A 284 -6.96 -10.12 4.77
CA PHE A 284 -5.70 -10.81 4.99
C PHE A 284 -5.81 -11.92 6.02
N PHE A 285 -6.54 -11.73 7.12
CA PHE A 285 -6.73 -12.76 8.14
C PHE A 285 -7.45 -14.00 7.57
N ASP A 286 -8.51 -13.79 6.78
CA ASP A 286 -9.22 -14.86 6.09
C ASP A 286 -8.29 -15.61 5.12
N PHE A 287 -7.43 -14.89 4.41
CA PHE A 287 -6.44 -15.48 3.52
C PHE A 287 -5.34 -16.24 4.27
N LYS A 288 -4.89 -15.71 5.41
CA LYS A 288 -3.92 -16.37 6.28
C LYS A 288 -4.44 -17.73 6.75
N SER A 289 -5.69 -17.79 7.22
CA SER A 289 -6.29 -19.06 7.66
C SER A 289 -6.38 -20.08 6.52
N PHE A 290 -6.74 -19.64 5.31
CA PHE A 290 -6.71 -20.47 4.10
C PHE A 290 -5.28 -20.98 3.78
N LEU A 291 -4.27 -20.12 3.89
CA LEU A 291 -2.89 -20.50 3.65
C LEU A 291 -2.34 -21.46 4.70
N GLU A 292 -2.71 -21.30 5.97
CA GLU A 292 -2.35 -22.24 7.05
C GLU A 292 -2.86 -23.65 6.73
N ASP A 293 -4.13 -23.77 6.32
CA ASP A 293 -4.72 -25.06 5.92
C ASP A 293 -4.02 -25.67 4.70
N ILE A 294 -3.73 -24.86 3.67
CA ILE A 294 -3.00 -25.32 2.49
C ILE A 294 -1.57 -25.74 2.82
N ALA A 295 -0.86 -24.96 3.63
CA ALA A 295 0.53 -25.23 4.00
C ALA A 295 0.63 -26.55 4.79
N ILE A 296 -0.31 -26.81 5.68
CA ILE A 296 -0.40 -28.09 6.42
C ILE A 296 -0.66 -29.24 5.45
N LYS A 297 -1.68 -29.15 4.60
CA LYS A 297 -2.01 -30.21 3.62
C LYS A 297 -0.85 -30.49 2.66
N CYS A 298 -0.19 -29.44 2.17
CA CYS A 298 0.98 -29.58 1.30
C CYS A 298 2.14 -30.25 2.03
N SER A 299 2.42 -29.86 3.28
CA SER A 299 3.47 -30.47 4.09
C SER A 299 3.18 -31.93 4.40
N ASP A 300 1.93 -32.27 4.71
CA ASP A 300 1.52 -33.64 4.99
C ASP A 300 1.61 -34.54 3.74
N GLU A 301 1.11 -34.09 2.59
CA GLU A 301 1.20 -34.84 1.32
C GLU A 301 2.67 -35.04 0.91
N LEU A 302 3.50 -33.99 1.02
CA LEU A 302 4.93 -34.07 0.73
C LEU A 302 5.65 -35.05 1.66
N ASN A 303 5.45 -34.93 2.98
CA ASN A 303 6.21 -35.73 3.94
C ASN A 303 5.73 -37.17 4.07
N ASN A 304 4.41 -37.39 4.07
CA ASN A 304 3.82 -38.69 4.37
C ASN A 304 3.56 -39.56 3.14
N GLU A 305 3.28 -38.96 1.98
CA GLU A 305 2.96 -39.70 0.76
C GLU A 305 4.14 -39.72 -0.22
N ILE A 306 4.72 -38.55 -0.52
CA ILE A 306 5.76 -38.43 -1.55
C ILE A 306 7.15 -38.81 -1.00
N LEU A 307 7.59 -38.20 0.10
CA LEU A 307 8.98 -38.33 0.60
C LEU A 307 9.20 -39.53 1.51
N LYS A 308 8.14 -40.13 2.07
CA LYS A 308 8.22 -41.30 2.96
C LYS A 308 8.97 -42.51 2.36
N PRO A 309 8.71 -42.98 1.13
CA PRO A 309 9.46 -44.09 0.55
C PRO A 309 10.94 -43.78 0.36
N PHE A 310 11.28 -42.54 -0.02
CA PHE A 310 12.67 -42.10 -0.22
C PHE A 310 13.42 -41.96 1.10
N THR A 311 12.80 -41.34 2.10
CA THR A 311 13.39 -41.19 3.44
C THR A 311 13.57 -42.54 4.14
N ALA A 312 12.63 -43.48 3.95
CA ALA A 312 12.77 -44.85 4.42
C ALA A 312 13.93 -45.59 3.73
N ALA A 313 14.03 -45.49 2.40
CA ALA A 313 15.13 -46.08 1.64
C ALA A 313 16.50 -45.49 2.02
N GLN A 314 16.58 -44.17 2.19
CA GLN A 314 17.81 -43.51 2.64
C GLN A 314 18.22 -43.93 4.05
N LYS A 315 17.25 -44.04 4.97
CA LYS A 315 17.51 -44.50 6.35
C LYS A 315 17.98 -45.95 6.38
N ASP A 316 17.41 -46.81 5.55
CA ASP A 316 17.83 -48.21 5.44
C ASP A 316 19.22 -48.33 4.80
N PHE A 317 19.49 -47.55 3.75
CA PHE A 317 20.81 -47.44 3.13
C PHE A 317 21.88 -47.03 4.15
N ASP A 318 21.65 -45.96 4.91
CA ASP A 318 22.57 -45.49 5.95
C ASP A 318 22.80 -46.54 7.05
N LYS A 319 21.75 -47.29 7.41
CA LYS A 319 21.84 -48.38 8.38
C LYS A 319 22.70 -49.52 7.85
N LYS A 320 22.48 -49.96 6.61
CA LYS A 320 23.21 -51.07 5.98
C LYS A 320 24.69 -50.72 5.76
N ILE A 321 25.00 -49.49 5.38
CA ILE A 321 26.39 -48.99 5.32
C ILE A 321 27.05 -49.06 6.70
N LYS A 322 26.37 -48.64 7.77
CA LYS A 322 26.93 -48.75 9.13
C LYS A 322 27.18 -50.20 9.52
N GLU A 323 26.26 -51.12 9.22
CA GLU A 323 26.43 -52.56 9.44
C GLU A 323 27.64 -53.12 8.69
N LEU A 324 27.82 -52.74 7.42
CA LEU A 324 28.95 -53.16 6.60
C LEU A 324 30.29 -52.61 7.12
N ILE A 325 30.35 -51.33 7.50
CA ILE A 325 31.55 -50.72 8.11
C ILE A 325 31.92 -51.45 9.40
N GLN A 326 30.94 -51.77 10.24
CA GLN A 326 31.16 -52.51 11.47
C GLN A 326 31.66 -53.93 11.19
N MET A 327 31.10 -54.60 10.19
CA MET A 327 31.51 -55.94 9.77
C MET A 327 32.95 -55.96 9.24
N ASN A 328 33.34 -54.97 8.43
CA ASN A 328 34.70 -54.86 7.88
C ASN A 328 35.75 -54.49 8.94
N LYS A 329 35.36 -53.83 10.04
CA LYS A 329 36.25 -53.61 11.19
C LYS A 329 36.57 -54.90 11.96
N VAL A 330 35.62 -55.83 12.04
CA VAL A 330 35.74 -57.07 12.83
C VAL A 330 36.33 -58.21 11.99
N TYR A 331 35.97 -58.30 10.72
CA TYR A 331 36.43 -59.34 9.80
C TYR A 331 37.05 -58.69 8.56
N PRO A 332 38.38 -58.80 8.36
CA PRO A 332 39.07 -58.26 7.19
C PRO A 332 38.58 -58.89 5.87
N VAL A 333 38.79 -58.19 4.76
CA VAL A 333 38.29 -58.58 3.43
C VAL A 333 39.26 -59.54 2.72
N LEU A 334 38.72 -60.48 1.93
CA LEU A 334 39.44 -61.34 0.99
C LEU A 334 39.42 -60.68 -0.39
N ASP A 335 40.54 -60.64 -1.12
CA ASP A 335 40.60 -60.11 -2.50
C ASP A 335 39.48 -60.69 -3.37
N THR A 336 38.50 -59.86 -3.71
CA THR A 336 38.14 -59.41 -5.07
C THR A 336 36.76 -58.77 -4.97
N GLU A 337 36.68 -57.51 -4.52
CA GLU A 337 35.55 -56.62 -4.80
C GLU A 337 35.97 -55.20 -4.40
N THR A 338 36.56 -54.50 -5.37
CA THR A 338 36.82 -53.05 -5.34
C THR A 338 35.49 -52.32 -5.18
N PHE A 339 35.06 -51.94 -3.98
CA PHE A 339 33.87 -51.06 -3.89
C PHE A 339 33.80 -50.04 -2.74
N LEU A 340 34.59 -50.14 -1.66
CA LEU A 340 34.24 -49.38 -0.43
C LEU A 340 35.32 -48.47 0.18
N GLY A 341 36.38 -48.14 -0.57
CA GLY A 341 37.34 -47.11 -0.14
C GLY A 341 36.83 -45.67 -0.27
N ASN A 342 35.99 -45.38 -1.28
CA ASN A 342 35.71 -43.99 -1.70
C ASN A 342 34.22 -43.59 -1.69
N TYR A 343 33.30 -44.37 -1.14
CA TYR A 343 31.87 -44.02 -1.25
C TYR A 343 31.49 -42.71 -0.53
N LYS A 344 32.32 -42.23 0.42
CA LYS A 344 32.13 -40.92 1.08
C LYS A 344 32.85 -39.74 0.41
N LYS A 345 33.64 -39.95 -0.64
CA LYS A 345 34.32 -38.87 -1.37
C LYS A 345 34.19 -39.11 -2.88
N THR A 346 33.18 -38.43 -3.42
CA THR A 346 33.01 -37.94 -4.79
C THR A 346 32.74 -38.96 -5.90
N SER A 347 31.62 -38.74 -6.58
CA SER A 347 31.57 -38.69 -8.04
C SER A 347 32.94 -38.32 -8.65
N LEU A 348 33.50 -39.19 -9.48
CA LEU A 348 34.80 -39.05 -10.20
C LEU A 348 36.07 -39.26 -9.35
N GLY A 349 36.90 -40.23 -9.76
CA GLY A 349 38.35 -40.28 -9.46
C GLY A 349 38.89 -41.63 -8.99
N GLU A 350 39.83 -42.20 -9.75
CA GLU A 350 40.64 -43.39 -9.40
C GLU A 350 41.36 -43.19 -8.05
N GLY A 351 41.32 -44.21 -7.19
CA GLY A 351 41.99 -44.23 -5.89
C GLY A 351 43.03 -45.35 -5.82
N ASP A 352 44.20 -45.02 -5.26
CA ASP A 352 45.38 -45.87 -5.13
C ASP A 352 45.14 -47.20 -4.35
N PRO A 353 45.89 -48.27 -4.66
CA PRO A 353 45.75 -49.57 -4.04
C PRO A 353 46.28 -49.59 -2.60
N LEU A 354 45.49 -50.15 -1.68
CA LEU A 354 45.92 -50.48 -0.31
C LEU A 354 46.44 -51.94 -0.24
N PRO A 355 47.36 -52.24 0.69
CA PRO A 355 48.22 -53.43 0.62
C PRO A 355 47.49 -54.74 0.95
N SER A 356 47.95 -55.80 0.28
CA SER A 356 47.43 -57.17 0.32
C SER A 356 47.87 -57.95 1.57
N GLU A 357 46.94 -58.39 2.42
CA GLU A 357 47.19 -59.49 3.35
C GLU A 357 46.02 -60.48 3.41
N ASP A 358 46.30 -61.73 3.02
CA ASP A 358 45.43 -62.88 3.16
C ASP A 358 44.99 -63.06 4.63
N TRP A 359 43.68 -62.91 4.92
CA TRP A 359 43.06 -63.10 6.25
C TRP A 359 43.50 -64.40 6.95
N ARG A 360 43.96 -65.41 6.20
CA ARG A 360 44.59 -66.64 6.72
C ARG A 360 45.78 -66.36 7.65
N LYS A 361 46.38 -65.18 7.57
CA LYS A 361 47.50 -64.71 8.40
C LYS A 361 47.07 -63.79 9.56
N HIS A 362 45.79 -63.41 9.64
CA HIS A 362 45.29 -62.46 10.63
C HIS A 362 45.03 -63.12 11.99
N ARG A 363 45.34 -62.42 13.09
CA ARG A 363 45.17 -62.94 14.47
C ARG A 363 43.73 -63.39 14.78
N ILE A 364 42.75 -62.74 14.16
CA ILE A 364 41.32 -63.03 14.33
C ILE A 364 40.95 -64.37 13.67
N TYR A 365 41.49 -64.68 12.48
CA TYR A 365 41.28 -66.00 11.88
C TYR A 365 41.94 -67.09 12.71
N SER A 366 43.15 -66.84 13.22
CA SER A 366 43.80 -67.78 14.14
C SER A 366 42.96 -68.03 15.40
N LEU A 367 42.32 -66.99 15.94
CA LEU A 367 41.43 -67.10 17.10
C LEU A 367 40.15 -67.89 16.78
N VAL A 368 39.49 -67.60 15.65
CA VAL A 368 38.31 -68.34 15.17
C VAL A 368 38.67 -69.81 14.88
N LYS A 369 39.84 -70.08 14.31
CA LYS A 369 40.37 -71.42 14.04
C LYS A 369 40.56 -72.20 15.35
N THR A 370 41.19 -71.59 16.34
CA THR A 370 41.41 -72.23 17.65
C THR A 370 40.09 -72.49 18.36
N LEU A 371 39.19 -71.50 18.42
CA LEU A 371 37.88 -71.61 19.09
C LEU A 371 36.97 -72.64 18.41
N SER A 372 36.85 -72.62 17.08
CA SER A 372 36.07 -73.61 16.34
C SER A 372 36.65 -75.02 16.49
N GLY A 373 37.98 -75.15 16.51
CA GLY A 373 38.66 -76.39 16.83
C GLY A 373 38.30 -76.88 18.23
N CYS A 374 38.42 -76.04 19.26
CA CYS A 374 38.08 -76.40 20.64
C CYS A 374 36.61 -76.81 20.76
N PHE A 375 35.71 -76.06 20.14
CA PHE A 375 34.28 -76.33 20.18
C PHE A 375 33.94 -77.68 19.56
N MET A 376 34.50 -77.99 18.39
CA MET A 376 34.29 -79.29 17.75
C MET A 376 34.92 -80.44 18.53
N VAL A 377 36.12 -80.25 19.08
CA VAL A 377 36.74 -81.25 19.97
C VAL A 377 35.84 -81.55 21.15
N MET A 378 35.24 -80.53 21.77
CA MET A 378 34.30 -80.70 22.88
C MET A 378 33.01 -81.40 22.45
N ILE A 379 32.46 -81.09 21.27
CA ILE A 379 31.29 -81.81 20.73
C ILE A 379 31.62 -83.30 20.53
N PHE A 380 32.71 -83.60 19.82
CA PHE A 380 33.13 -84.98 19.59
C PHE A 380 33.51 -85.69 20.88
N PHE A 381 34.14 -85.00 21.84
CA PHE A 381 34.41 -85.51 23.17
C PHE A 381 33.11 -85.90 23.87
N THR A 382 32.10 -85.04 23.83
CA THR A 382 30.81 -85.28 24.50
C THR A 382 30.08 -86.47 23.87
N VAL A 383 30.10 -86.57 22.54
CA VAL A 383 29.51 -87.70 21.79
C VAL A 383 30.26 -89.00 22.09
N LEU A 384 31.59 -88.99 22.04
CA LEU A 384 32.43 -90.16 22.33
C LEU A 384 32.28 -90.60 23.79
N PHE A 385 32.22 -89.65 24.73
CA PHE A 385 32.03 -89.92 26.17
C PHE A 385 30.64 -90.48 26.46
N GLY A 386 29.58 -89.94 25.85
CA GLY A 386 28.24 -90.49 25.93
C GLY A 386 28.15 -91.92 25.37
N TYR A 387 28.84 -92.19 24.26
CA TYR A 387 28.93 -93.54 23.69
C TYR A 387 29.71 -94.50 24.60
N ALA A 388 30.78 -94.01 25.24
CA ALA A 388 31.60 -94.77 26.16
C ALA A 388 30.85 -95.18 27.43
N LEU A 389 29.99 -94.30 27.97
CA LEU A 389 29.15 -94.62 29.14
C LEU A 389 28.21 -95.81 28.92
N LEU A 390 27.80 -96.07 27.67
CA LEU A 390 26.86 -97.13 27.33
C LEU A 390 27.54 -98.49 27.08
N TYR A 391 28.80 -98.51 26.63
CA TYR A 391 29.47 -99.72 26.11
C TYR A 391 30.94 -99.89 26.55
N TYR A 392 31.35 -99.26 27.67
CA TYR A 392 32.77 -99.12 28.06
C TYR A 392 33.55 -100.44 28.12
N GLY A 393 32.93 -101.50 28.67
CA GLY A 393 33.61 -102.77 28.93
C GLY A 393 34.09 -103.52 27.68
N GLU A 394 33.40 -103.39 26.55
CA GLU A 394 33.75 -104.09 25.30
C GLU A 394 34.64 -103.24 24.38
N MET A 395 34.63 -101.92 24.56
CA MET A 395 35.20 -100.96 23.59
C MET A 395 36.26 -100.03 24.20
N GLU A 396 36.80 -100.35 25.38
CA GLU A 396 37.75 -99.50 26.11
C GLU A 396 38.95 -99.07 25.24
N MET A 397 39.53 -100.01 24.47
CA MET A 397 40.66 -99.74 23.59
C MET A 397 40.28 -98.79 22.45
N PHE A 398 39.11 -98.97 21.84
CA PHE A 398 38.60 -98.12 20.78
C PHE A 398 38.32 -96.70 21.28
N PHE A 399 37.73 -96.56 22.48
CA PHE A 399 37.49 -95.25 23.08
C PHE A 399 38.79 -94.47 23.34
N LYS A 400 39.81 -95.13 23.91
CA LYS A 400 41.13 -94.51 24.14
C LYS A 400 41.77 -94.03 22.83
N ILE A 401 41.70 -94.86 21.78
CA ILE A 401 42.23 -94.52 20.45
C ILE A 401 41.43 -93.36 19.82
N ALA A 402 40.10 -93.40 19.86
CA ALA A 402 39.24 -92.36 19.29
C ALA A 402 39.41 -91.02 20.02
N MET A 403 39.58 -91.03 21.34
CA MET A 403 39.86 -89.84 22.13
C MET A 403 41.23 -89.24 21.80
N ALA A 404 42.27 -90.07 21.68
CA ALA A 404 43.59 -89.62 21.23
C ALA A 404 43.51 -89.02 19.82
N LEU A 405 42.80 -89.67 18.89
CA LEU A 405 42.57 -89.16 17.54
C LEU A 405 41.80 -87.84 17.53
N ASN A 406 40.79 -87.67 18.38
CA ASN A 406 40.02 -86.41 18.48
C ASN A 406 40.91 -85.22 18.87
N PHE A 407 41.82 -85.41 19.82
CA PHE A 407 42.80 -84.38 20.19
C PHE A 407 43.86 -84.15 19.11
N ILE A 408 44.32 -85.19 18.42
CA ILE A 408 45.26 -85.08 17.29
C ILE A 408 44.64 -84.32 16.11
N LEU A 409 43.34 -84.55 15.84
CA LEU A 409 42.60 -83.91 14.76
C LEU A 409 42.09 -82.51 15.09
N TRP A 410 42.27 -82.02 16.32
CA TRP A 410 41.88 -80.67 16.74
C TRP A 410 42.32 -79.56 15.75
N PRO A 411 43.58 -79.50 15.28
CA PRO A 411 44.01 -78.47 14.33
C PRO A 411 43.29 -78.58 12.97
N VAL A 412 42.88 -79.79 12.59
CA VAL A 412 42.14 -80.06 11.34
C VAL A 412 40.71 -79.56 11.46
N TYR A 413 40.03 -79.85 12.58
CA TYR A 413 38.70 -79.30 12.87
C TYR A 413 38.70 -77.77 12.84
N GLY A 414 39.66 -77.13 13.50
CA GLY A 414 39.78 -75.68 13.47
C GLY A 414 39.97 -75.12 12.07
N THR A 415 40.79 -75.78 11.23
CA THR A 415 41.04 -75.33 9.85
C THR A 415 39.80 -75.45 8.98
N PHE A 416 39.07 -76.56 9.08
CA PHE A 416 37.88 -76.83 8.28
C PHE A 416 36.70 -75.94 8.68
N PHE A 417 36.36 -75.92 9.96
CA PHE A 417 35.23 -75.13 10.47
C PHE A 417 35.51 -73.62 10.48
N GLY A 418 36.76 -73.21 10.67
CA GLY A 418 37.17 -71.82 10.47
C GLY A 418 36.96 -71.34 9.03
N LYS A 419 37.17 -72.20 8.02
CA LYS A 419 36.86 -71.88 6.62
C LYS A 419 35.35 -71.77 6.38
N ILE A 420 34.54 -72.68 6.93
CA ILE A 420 33.08 -72.63 6.82
C ILE A 420 32.54 -71.33 7.45
N TYR A 421 33.06 -70.97 8.64
CA TYR A 421 32.67 -69.74 9.33
C TYR A 421 32.97 -68.48 8.49
N TYR A 422 34.18 -68.39 7.94
CA TYR A 422 34.52 -67.25 7.07
C TYR A 422 33.73 -67.26 5.75
N GLY A 423 33.38 -68.42 5.20
CA GLY A 423 32.46 -68.52 4.06
C GLY A 423 31.05 -67.98 4.39
N PHE A 424 30.56 -68.20 5.61
CA PHE A 424 29.30 -67.61 6.07
C PHE A 424 29.39 -66.09 6.23
N ILE A 425 30.50 -65.58 6.77
CA ILE A 425 30.77 -64.14 6.88
C ILE A 425 30.83 -63.49 5.49
N GLU A 426 31.50 -64.10 4.52
CA GLU A 426 31.53 -63.56 3.15
C GLU A 426 30.16 -63.57 2.49
N ASN A 427 29.38 -64.65 2.60
CA ASN A 427 28.01 -64.68 2.07
C ASN A 427 27.15 -63.56 2.67
N LYS A 428 27.27 -63.30 3.97
CA LYS A 428 26.55 -62.20 4.63
C LYS A 428 27.05 -60.83 4.16
N ARG A 429 28.34 -60.68 3.88
CA ARG A 429 28.93 -59.45 3.34
C ARG A 429 28.45 -59.18 1.91
N SER A 430 28.49 -60.18 1.03
CA SER A 430 27.98 -60.08 -0.34
C SER A 430 26.48 -59.76 -0.35
N GLY A 431 25.69 -60.37 0.53
CA GLY A 431 24.27 -60.03 0.70
C GLY A 431 24.04 -58.57 1.11
N LEU A 432 24.83 -58.05 2.06
CA LEU A 432 24.77 -56.63 2.44
C LEU A 432 25.18 -55.70 1.30
N MET A 433 26.23 -56.05 0.53
CA MET A 433 26.67 -55.25 -0.61
C MET A 433 25.63 -55.22 -1.74
N GLU A 434 24.98 -56.35 -2.02
CA GLU A 434 23.91 -56.42 -3.01
C GLU A 434 22.68 -55.59 -2.60
N GLU A 435 22.30 -55.62 -1.32
CA GLU A 435 21.23 -54.77 -0.78
C GLU A 435 21.56 -53.27 -0.85
N ILE A 436 22.80 -52.89 -0.50
CA ILE A 436 23.26 -51.49 -0.61
C ILE A 436 23.22 -51.03 -2.06
N LYS A 437 23.68 -51.86 -3.01
CA LYS A 437 23.65 -51.56 -4.44
C LYS A 437 22.22 -51.38 -4.95
N LYS A 438 21.29 -52.24 -4.54
CA LYS A 438 19.86 -52.09 -4.89
C LYS A 438 19.25 -50.80 -4.34
N LEU A 439 19.59 -50.44 -3.10
CA LEU A 439 19.11 -49.20 -2.49
C LEU A 439 19.71 -47.95 -3.16
N ASP A 440 20.99 -48.00 -3.51
CA ASP A 440 21.68 -46.93 -4.25
C ASP A 440 21.10 -46.72 -5.65
N GLU A 441 20.93 -47.81 -6.41
CA GLU A 441 20.26 -47.77 -7.72
C GLU A 441 18.83 -47.26 -7.60
N PHE A 442 18.09 -47.63 -6.55
CA PHE A 442 16.74 -47.13 -6.29
C PHE A 442 16.73 -45.63 -6.00
N ILE A 443 17.64 -45.12 -5.17
CA ILE A 443 17.74 -43.69 -4.84
C ILE A 443 18.13 -42.89 -6.09
N TYR A 444 19.15 -43.33 -6.82
CA TYR A 444 19.64 -42.65 -8.01
C TYR A 444 18.61 -42.63 -9.14
N SER A 445 18.00 -43.78 -9.46
CA SER A 445 17.03 -43.89 -10.56
C SER A 445 15.71 -43.15 -10.30
N ASN A 446 15.35 -42.93 -9.03
CA ASN A 446 14.11 -42.26 -8.66
C ASN A 446 14.31 -40.84 -8.13
N GLU A 447 15.53 -40.29 -8.07
CA GLU A 447 15.77 -38.89 -7.66
C GLU A 447 15.05 -37.91 -8.61
N LYS A 448 15.06 -38.18 -9.92
CA LYS A 448 14.31 -37.38 -10.89
C LYS A 448 12.80 -37.46 -10.64
N LYS A 449 12.26 -38.65 -10.37
CA LYS A 449 10.83 -38.86 -10.06
C LYS A 449 10.43 -38.17 -8.75
N LYS A 450 11.30 -38.17 -7.74
CA LYS A 450 11.12 -37.46 -6.48
C LYS A 450 11.03 -35.95 -6.71
N GLN A 451 11.93 -35.39 -7.53
CA GLN A 451 11.91 -33.96 -7.89
C GLN A 451 10.65 -33.60 -8.68
N GLU A 452 10.26 -34.42 -9.66
CA GLU A 452 9.05 -34.22 -10.46
C GLU A 452 7.78 -34.29 -9.60
N ALA A 453 7.64 -35.31 -8.74
CA ALA A 453 6.50 -35.47 -7.85
C ALA A 453 6.40 -34.33 -6.83
N THR A 454 7.54 -33.89 -6.26
CA THR A 454 7.58 -32.73 -5.36
C THR A 454 7.11 -31.46 -6.06
N ALA A 455 7.57 -31.23 -7.29
CA ALA A 455 7.17 -30.07 -8.09
C ALA A 455 5.69 -30.13 -8.48
N GLU A 456 5.17 -31.31 -8.81
CA GLU A 456 3.75 -31.52 -9.15
C GLU A 456 2.83 -31.26 -7.95
N THR A 457 3.15 -31.82 -6.78
CA THR A 457 2.41 -31.56 -5.54
C THR A 457 2.44 -30.07 -5.19
N LYS A 458 3.60 -29.40 -5.28
CA LYS A 458 3.66 -27.94 -5.06
C LYS A 458 2.78 -27.17 -6.06
N ARG A 459 2.84 -27.50 -7.36
CA ARG A 459 2.02 -26.85 -8.41
C ARG A 459 0.52 -26.97 -8.15
N LYS A 460 0.04 -28.10 -7.64
CA LYS A 460 -1.37 -28.30 -7.23
C LYS A 460 -1.81 -27.25 -6.22
N TYR A 461 -1.03 -27.03 -5.16
CA TYR A 461 -1.36 -26.05 -4.11
C TYR A 461 -1.13 -24.60 -4.55
N VAL A 462 -0.11 -24.34 -5.38
CA VAL A 462 0.11 -23.04 -6.02
C VAL A 462 -1.10 -22.63 -6.87
N LYS A 463 -1.69 -23.57 -7.62
CA LYS A 463 -2.90 -23.30 -8.42
C LYS A 463 -4.08 -22.86 -7.55
N MET A 464 -4.27 -23.46 -6.37
CA MET A 464 -5.32 -23.06 -5.42
C MET A 464 -5.11 -21.64 -4.89
N ILE A 465 -3.86 -21.21 -4.69
CA ILE A 465 -3.52 -19.84 -4.28
C ILE A 465 -3.82 -18.84 -5.41
N ILE A 466 -3.45 -19.18 -6.64
CA ILE A 466 -3.75 -18.37 -7.84
C ILE A 466 -5.27 -18.19 -7.98
N GLU A 467 -6.04 -19.25 -7.85
CA GLU A 467 -7.51 -19.20 -7.94
C GLU A 467 -8.14 -18.33 -6.83
N ARG A 468 -7.53 -18.28 -5.64
CA ARG A 468 -8.06 -17.53 -4.49
C ARG A 468 -7.69 -16.03 -4.49
N LYS A 469 -6.47 -15.68 -4.90
CA LYS A 469 -5.95 -14.29 -4.82
C LYS A 469 -5.61 -13.66 -6.17
N ASN A 470 -5.77 -14.39 -7.27
CA ASN A 470 -5.50 -13.91 -8.64
C ASN A 470 -4.10 -13.30 -8.79
N VAL A 471 -3.09 -13.98 -8.25
CA VAL A 471 -1.67 -13.59 -8.32
C VAL A 471 -0.95 -14.34 -9.43
N THR A 472 0.22 -13.83 -9.85
CA THR A 472 1.07 -14.55 -10.82
C THR A 472 1.62 -15.84 -10.22
N ASN A 473 2.02 -16.76 -11.10
CA ASN A 473 2.54 -18.07 -10.68
C ASN A 473 3.78 -17.95 -9.78
N SER A 474 4.70 -17.05 -10.11
CA SER A 474 5.91 -16.81 -9.30
C SER A 474 5.60 -16.26 -7.91
N VAL A 475 4.59 -15.40 -7.79
CA VAL A 475 4.15 -14.84 -6.49
C VAL A 475 3.44 -15.92 -5.68
N ALA A 476 2.60 -16.74 -6.30
CA ALA A 476 1.93 -17.86 -5.63
C ALA A 476 2.90 -18.92 -5.10
N GLU A 477 3.99 -19.21 -5.83
CA GLU A 477 5.08 -20.07 -5.34
C GLU A 477 5.74 -19.49 -4.09
N GLN A 478 6.09 -18.20 -4.09
CA GLN A 478 6.66 -17.53 -2.93
C GLN A 478 5.71 -17.51 -1.73
N ILE A 479 4.41 -17.29 -1.98
CA ILE A 479 3.38 -17.31 -0.93
C ILE A 479 3.29 -18.69 -0.28
N LEU A 480 3.30 -19.77 -1.08
CA LEU A 480 3.26 -21.14 -0.55
C LEU A 480 4.48 -21.42 0.31
N GLU A 481 5.68 -21.06 -0.15
CA GLU A 481 6.92 -21.28 0.61
C GLU A 481 6.94 -20.49 1.92
N LEU A 482 6.57 -19.21 1.89
CA LEU A 482 6.47 -18.40 3.09
C LEU A 482 5.38 -18.88 4.05
N GLY A 483 4.28 -19.42 3.52
CA GLY A 483 3.20 -20.04 4.30
C GLY A 483 3.66 -21.32 5.01
N MET A 484 4.38 -22.20 4.30
CA MET A 484 5.00 -23.39 4.90
C MET A 484 6.05 -23.04 5.97
N ASP A 485 6.75 -21.92 5.80
CA ASP A 485 7.70 -21.38 6.79
C ASP A 485 7.05 -20.61 7.95
N GLY A 486 5.73 -20.41 7.94
CA GLY A 486 5.00 -19.62 8.94
C GLY A 486 5.28 -18.11 8.91
N LYS A 487 5.87 -17.58 7.82
CA LYS A 487 6.29 -16.17 7.67
C LYS A 487 5.16 -15.29 7.10
N PHE A 488 4.00 -15.29 7.76
CA PHE A 488 2.79 -14.62 7.25
C PHE A 488 2.92 -13.09 7.09
N GLU A 489 3.76 -12.41 7.86
CA GLU A 489 3.99 -10.97 7.67
C GLU A 489 4.61 -10.64 6.30
N LYS A 490 5.48 -11.52 5.79
CA LYS A 490 6.03 -11.37 4.43
C LYS A 490 5.01 -11.72 3.36
N VAL A 491 4.10 -12.65 3.65
CA VAL A 491 2.97 -12.94 2.77
C VAL A 491 2.09 -11.70 2.67
N LYS A 492 1.80 -11.01 3.78
CA LYS A 492 1.00 -9.78 3.79
C LYS A 492 1.53 -8.76 2.78
N THR A 493 2.85 -8.55 2.72
CA THR A 493 3.47 -7.61 1.77
C THR A 493 3.38 -8.03 0.30
N LEU A 494 3.10 -9.30 0.00
CA LEU A 494 2.97 -9.82 -1.37
C LEU A 494 1.52 -9.81 -1.90
N VAL A 495 0.53 -9.69 -1.00
CA VAL A 495 -0.90 -9.67 -1.32
C VAL A 495 -1.63 -8.39 -0.89
N SER A 496 -0.91 -7.45 -0.27
CA SER A 496 -1.34 -6.04 -0.13
C SER A 496 -1.02 -5.32 -1.42
#